data_AF-A0A8I0N000-F1
#
_entry.id   AF-A0A8I0N000-F1
#
_cell.length_a   1.000
_cell.length_b   1.000
_cell.length_c   1.000
_cell.angle_alpha   90.00
_cell.angle_beta   90.00
_cell.angle_gamma   90.00
#
_symmetry.space_group_name_H-M   'P 1'
#
loop_
_entity.id
_entity.type
_entity.pdbx_description
1 polymer ?
#
loop_
_entity_poly.entity_id
_entity_poly.type
_entity_poly.pdbx_seq_one_letter_code
_entity_poly.pdbx_strand_id
1 'polypeptide(L)'
;MNNNSKTSMQLSTAARWFESQAKRGFRSAIPASENTQHSANQEHTHYVADVSSLLSATEASASSTLLTAFIAYLARLTLHSEQVLAVKAAPLSQQIALFNIDLTSDFSQAIRECETTLASAAPVSNEALSQLAQQHELESHAGCAAFTQLGFASCSQSAEVNLSQMAILLCLRHTESGYSCEMSFATALYSEAIAHSLFSGFLGFLEAATSTPQAPLNTLALVGEQAETLLALGQPSYQAKAEISDLVSVFRARVAAHPQQIAVREEALHLTYEQLNKRSEQLAHILQGLGVSSGDTVAVALPRSVALVETCLAIVKLGAAYVPIALNTPIERLTLLHEQCQFAALVCGESFTLRVPDVAVINLDKTALSEAAIEPVISELDPSTRACILYTSGSTGKPKGVILKHGGLNRIALNLDHVDTDQSSVVAFCNNTAFDACSFEMWLALLNGASLAVISQEQVQDPRRFGNALTQHGVTHSFLTVALVNLYVQVDPANSTPKCTTR
;
A
#
# COMPACT_ATOMS: atom_id res chain seq x y z
N MET A 1 29.09 -15.64 -4.24
CA MET A 1 29.58 -14.60 -3.32
C MET A 1 29.08 -13.24 -3.80
N ASN A 2 28.57 -12.42 -2.87
CA ASN A 2 27.99 -11.09 -3.02
C ASN A 2 26.60 -10.96 -3.68
N ASN A 3 25.55 -11.34 -2.92
CA ASN A 3 24.19 -10.82 -3.10
C ASN A 3 23.67 -10.03 -1.87
N ASN A 4 24.48 -9.84 -0.83
CA ASN A 4 24.05 -9.21 0.44
C ASN A 4 24.22 -7.68 0.51
N SER A 5 24.84 -7.03 -0.48
CA SER A 5 25.13 -5.59 -0.42
C SER A 5 24.06 -4.67 -1.01
N LYS A 6 23.12 -5.19 -1.83
CA LYS A 6 22.05 -4.38 -2.44
C LYS A 6 20.83 -4.23 -1.52
N THR A 7 20.53 -5.23 -0.71
CA THR A 7 19.42 -5.22 0.26
C THR A 7 19.70 -4.27 1.43
N SER A 8 20.96 -4.16 1.89
CA SER A 8 21.35 -3.26 2.97
C SER A 8 21.23 -1.78 2.59
N MET A 9 21.46 -1.45 1.31
CA MET A 9 21.42 -0.07 0.83
C MET A 9 19.97 0.43 0.67
N GLN A 10 19.03 -0.42 0.22
CA GLN A 10 17.61 -0.06 0.10
C GLN A 10 16.91 0.09 1.46
N LEU A 11 17.25 -0.75 2.44
CA LEU A 11 16.77 -0.60 3.82
C LEU A 11 17.25 0.71 4.46
N SER A 12 18.48 1.14 4.15
CA SER A 12 19.03 2.40 4.67
C SER A 12 18.28 3.64 4.18
N THR A 13 17.72 3.62 2.97
CA THR A 13 17.00 4.77 2.39
C THR A 13 15.57 4.85 2.93
N ALA A 14 14.89 3.71 3.08
CA ALA A 14 13.58 3.65 3.72
C ALA A 14 13.67 4.04 5.22
N ALA A 15 14.68 3.55 5.94
CA ALA A 15 14.95 3.93 7.32
C ALA A 15 15.24 5.44 7.45
N ARG A 16 16.02 6.03 6.54
CA ARG A 16 16.26 7.49 6.50
C ARG A 16 15.00 8.29 6.17
N TRP A 17 14.11 7.76 5.34
CA TRP A 17 12.82 8.40 5.05
C TRP A 17 11.92 8.36 6.29
N PHE A 18 11.79 7.21 6.97
CA PHE A 18 11.07 7.12 8.24
C PHE A 18 11.68 8.01 9.34
N GLU A 19 13.02 8.06 9.45
CA GLU A 19 13.71 8.99 10.35
C GLU A 19 13.48 10.46 9.96
N SER A 20 13.39 10.77 8.67
CA SER A 20 13.09 12.13 8.18
C SER A 20 11.65 12.53 8.50
N GLN A 21 10.69 11.61 8.36
CA GLN A 21 9.30 11.83 8.75
C GLN A 21 9.18 11.98 10.28
N ALA A 22 9.91 11.15 11.04
CA ALA A 22 10.05 11.30 12.49
C ALA A 22 10.68 12.66 12.85
N LYS A 23 11.74 13.11 12.18
CA LYS A 23 12.35 14.43 12.47
C LYS A 23 11.48 15.62 12.08
N ARG A 24 10.55 15.48 11.13
CA ARG A 24 9.66 16.56 10.66
C ARG A 24 8.34 16.68 11.44
N GLY A 25 7.97 15.69 12.26
CA GLY A 25 6.71 15.72 13.04
C GLY A 25 6.75 15.00 14.41
N PHE A 26 7.75 14.18 14.69
CA PHE A 26 8.01 13.60 16.01
C PHE A 26 9.05 14.43 16.77
N ARG A 27 8.61 15.56 17.32
CA ARG A 27 9.06 15.85 18.68
C ARG A 27 8.14 15.02 19.58
N SER A 28 8.73 14.15 20.39
CA SER A 28 8.05 13.34 21.39
C SER A 28 7.19 14.24 22.28
N ALA A 29 5.95 14.44 21.90
CA ALA A 29 4.90 14.92 22.78
C ALA A 29 4.10 13.70 23.26
N ILE A 30 4.82 12.70 23.77
CA ILE A 30 4.21 11.64 24.57
C ILE A 30 4.46 12.10 26.01
N PRO A 31 3.42 12.51 26.76
CA PRO A 31 3.57 12.69 28.20
C PRO A 31 4.03 11.34 28.75
N ALA A 32 5.20 11.30 29.38
CA ALA A 32 5.51 10.17 30.24
C ALA A 32 4.37 10.08 31.26
N SER A 33 3.71 8.93 31.36
CA SER A 33 2.85 8.70 32.53
C SER A 33 3.71 8.92 33.77
N GLU A 34 3.18 9.63 34.78
CA GLU A 34 3.95 10.11 35.94
C GLU A 34 4.69 9.00 36.73
N ASN A 35 4.44 7.73 36.40
CA ASN A 35 4.99 6.52 37.04
C ASN A 35 5.97 5.70 36.18
N THR A 36 6.40 6.15 34.99
CA THR A 36 7.36 5.40 34.16
C THR A 36 8.78 5.94 34.29
N GLN A 37 9.74 5.09 34.67
CA GLN A 37 11.17 5.42 34.66
C GLN A 37 11.86 4.84 33.42
N HIS A 38 12.79 5.60 32.83
CA HIS A 38 13.51 5.25 31.61
C HIS A 38 15.03 5.37 31.81
N SER A 39 15.78 4.39 31.32
CA SER A 39 17.24 4.47 31.22
C SER A 39 17.74 3.69 30.01
N ALA A 40 18.85 4.11 29.41
CA ALA A 40 19.45 3.41 28.28
C ALA A 40 20.97 3.28 28.47
N ASN A 41 21.52 2.16 28.04
CA ASN A 41 22.96 1.97 27.88
C ASN A 41 23.28 1.65 26.39
N GLN A 42 24.53 1.32 26.06
CA GLN A 42 24.92 1.09 24.67
C GLN A 42 24.18 -0.11 24.03
N GLU A 43 23.75 -1.09 24.83
CA GLU A 43 23.20 -2.36 24.34
C GLU A 43 21.67 -2.45 24.52
N HIS A 44 21.11 -1.78 25.53
CA HIS A 44 19.71 -1.92 25.91
C HIS A 44 19.04 -0.61 26.31
N THR A 45 17.75 -0.55 26.00
CA THR A 45 16.81 0.46 26.51
C THR A 45 15.90 -0.20 27.55
N HIS A 46 15.78 0.42 28.73
CA HIS A 46 15.06 -0.11 29.89
C HIS A 46 13.89 0.79 30.28
N TYR A 47 12.73 0.17 30.53
CA TYR A 47 11.54 0.83 31.05
C TYR A 47 11.06 0.13 32.31
N VAL A 48 10.60 0.90 33.30
CA VAL A 48 10.09 0.39 34.57
C VAL A 48 8.77 1.07 34.91
N ALA A 49 7.78 0.29 35.37
CA ALA A 49 6.52 0.77 35.88
C ALA A 49 6.05 -0.01 37.12
N ASP A 50 5.39 0.67 38.05
CA ASP A 50 4.67 0.02 39.15
C ASP A 50 3.41 -0.66 38.61
N VAL A 51 3.23 -1.94 38.92
CA VAL A 51 2.08 -2.76 38.48
C VAL A 51 1.36 -3.41 39.67
N SER A 52 1.62 -2.95 40.90
CA SER A 52 1.12 -3.55 42.14
C SER A 52 -0.41 -3.63 42.16
N SER A 53 -1.08 -2.55 41.76
CA SER A 53 -2.55 -2.48 41.71
C SER A 53 -3.12 -3.48 40.71
N LEU A 54 -2.53 -3.56 39.51
CA LEU A 54 -2.98 -4.45 38.43
C LEU A 54 -2.83 -5.92 38.81
N LEU A 55 -1.72 -6.30 39.43
CA LEU A 55 -1.46 -7.69 39.82
C LEU A 55 -2.25 -8.10 41.07
N SER A 56 -2.60 -7.16 41.95
CA SER A 56 -3.44 -7.42 43.12
C SER A 56 -4.92 -7.68 42.79
N ALA A 57 -5.36 -7.33 41.58
CA ALA A 57 -6.74 -7.50 41.12
C ALA A 57 -7.08 -8.95 40.73
N THR A 58 -6.07 -9.82 40.61
CA THR A 58 -6.25 -11.22 40.20
C THR A 58 -6.05 -12.18 41.37
N GLU A 59 -6.82 -13.28 41.41
CA GLU A 59 -6.62 -14.36 42.40
C GLU A 59 -5.36 -15.21 42.12
N ALA A 60 -4.79 -15.10 40.92
CA ALA A 60 -3.59 -15.81 40.49
C ALA A 60 -2.29 -15.16 41.00
N SER A 61 -1.17 -15.88 40.88
CA SER A 61 0.14 -15.33 41.26
C SER A 61 0.55 -14.15 40.36
N ALA A 62 1.20 -13.14 40.95
CA ALA A 62 1.71 -11.97 40.22
C ALA A 62 2.58 -12.37 39.01
N SER A 63 3.38 -13.43 39.13
CA SER A 63 4.19 -13.97 38.04
C SER A 63 3.36 -14.61 36.92
N SER A 64 2.33 -15.40 37.27
CA SER A 64 1.46 -16.04 36.28
C SER A 64 0.67 -14.99 35.51
N THR A 65 0.07 -14.02 36.22
CA THR A 65 -0.69 -12.93 35.62
C THR A 65 0.16 -12.12 34.64
N LEU A 66 1.36 -11.69 35.04
CA LEU A 66 2.23 -10.88 34.19
C LEU A 66 2.74 -11.67 32.97
N LEU A 67 3.14 -12.93 33.17
CA LEU A 67 3.64 -13.79 32.09
C LEU A 67 2.53 -14.11 31.08
N THR A 68 1.33 -14.48 31.53
CA THR A 68 0.19 -14.74 30.63
C THR A 68 -0.17 -13.48 29.84
N ALA A 69 -0.22 -12.31 30.48
CA ALA A 69 -0.47 -11.06 29.77
C ALA A 69 0.61 -10.80 28.70
N PHE A 70 1.87 -11.09 28.99
CA PHE A 70 2.98 -10.91 28.06
C PHE A 70 2.89 -11.86 26.86
N ILE A 71 2.61 -13.14 27.11
CA ILE A 71 2.42 -14.14 26.06
C ILE A 71 1.23 -13.76 25.16
N ALA A 72 0.10 -13.37 25.75
CA ALA A 72 -1.09 -12.95 25.02
C ALA A 72 -0.82 -11.67 24.20
N TYR A 73 -0.12 -10.70 24.78
CA TYR A 73 0.29 -9.48 24.10
C TYR A 73 1.18 -9.77 22.88
N LEU A 74 2.22 -10.61 23.06
CA LEU A 74 3.09 -11.03 21.99
C LEU A 74 2.33 -11.80 20.91
N ALA A 75 1.48 -12.76 21.29
CA ALA A 75 0.69 -13.55 20.34
C ALA A 75 -0.20 -12.67 19.44
N ARG A 76 -0.73 -11.60 20.00
CA ARG A 76 -1.53 -10.62 19.25
C ARG A 76 -0.69 -9.65 18.42
N LEU A 77 0.47 -9.24 18.90
CA LEU A 77 1.41 -8.42 18.12
C LEU A 77 1.96 -9.18 16.91
N THR A 78 2.23 -10.48 17.07
CA THR A 78 2.82 -11.31 16.02
C THR A 78 1.79 -12.01 15.14
N LEU A 79 0.52 -12.01 15.53
CA LEU A 79 -0.55 -12.82 14.91
C LEU A 79 -0.24 -14.33 14.93
N HIS A 80 0.48 -14.80 15.96
CA HIS A 80 0.84 -16.21 16.16
C HIS A 80 0.46 -16.64 17.59
N SER A 81 -0.41 -17.64 17.74
CA SER A 81 -0.82 -18.16 19.06
C SER A 81 0.29 -18.95 19.76
N GLU A 82 1.25 -19.48 19.00
CA GLU A 82 2.40 -20.21 19.53
C GLU A 82 3.54 -19.24 19.84
N GLN A 83 4.01 -19.26 21.10
CA GLN A 83 5.05 -18.39 21.62
C GLN A 83 6.09 -19.21 22.38
N VAL A 84 7.36 -19.13 21.98
CA VAL A 84 8.46 -19.79 22.68
C VAL A 84 9.19 -18.76 23.53
N LEU A 85 9.19 -18.95 24.85
CA LEU A 85 9.85 -18.04 25.79
C LEU A 85 10.83 -18.79 26.69
N ALA A 86 11.96 -18.13 26.99
CA ALA A 86 12.81 -18.51 28.10
C ALA A 86 12.23 -17.92 29.40
N VAL A 87 11.91 -18.77 30.37
CA VAL A 87 11.28 -18.40 31.63
C VAL A 87 12.21 -18.73 32.80
N LYS A 88 12.46 -17.75 33.66
CA LYS A 88 13.20 -17.93 34.92
C LYS A 88 12.35 -17.45 36.09
N ALA A 89 11.67 -18.36 36.78
CA ALA A 89 10.80 -18.04 37.91
C ALA A 89 11.14 -18.94 39.11
N ALA A 90 11.37 -18.36 40.29
CA ALA A 90 11.61 -19.14 41.50
C ALA A 90 10.37 -20.00 41.87
N PRO A 91 10.54 -21.27 42.29
CA PRO A 91 11.80 -21.95 42.61
C PRO A 91 12.47 -22.67 41.41
N LEU A 92 11.95 -22.52 40.19
CA LEU A 92 12.39 -23.25 39.00
C LEU A 92 13.70 -22.69 38.45
N SER A 93 14.65 -23.58 38.16
CA SER A 93 15.81 -23.31 37.31
C SER A 93 15.34 -22.82 35.93
N GLN A 94 16.15 -22.01 35.24
CA GLN A 94 15.85 -21.52 33.89
C GLN A 94 15.26 -22.61 32.98
N GLN A 95 14.06 -22.36 32.45
CA GLN A 95 13.28 -23.27 31.60
C GLN A 95 12.94 -22.59 30.28
N ILE A 96 12.69 -23.38 29.24
CA ILE A 96 12.09 -22.91 27.99
C ILE A 96 10.72 -23.57 27.89
N ALA A 97 9.71 -22.77 27.61
CA ALA A 97 8.35 -23.25 27.44
C ALA A 97 7.79 -22.77 26.09
N LEU A 98 7.16 -23.70 25.37
CA LEU A 98 6.31 -23.41 24.23
C LEU A 98 4.90 -23.19 24.76
N PHE A 99 4.42 -21.97 24.70
CA PHE A 99 3.07 -21.59 25.04
C PHE A 99 2.21 -21.59 23.78
N ASN A 100 1.05 -22.20 23.84
CA ASN A 100 0.02 -22.05 22.83
C ASN A 100 -1.20 -21.43 23.50
N ILE A 101 -1.43 -20.14 23.24
CA ILE A 101 -2.49 -19.39 23.90
C ILE A 101 -3.72 -19.27 23.00
N ASP A 102 -4.88 -19.71 23.50
CA ASP A 102 -6.15 -19.48 22.80
C ASP A 102 -6.60 -18.03 23.00
N LEU A 103 -6.42 -17.20 21.98
CA LEU A 103 -6.81 -15.80 22.02
C LEU A 103 -8.34 -15.58 22.09
N THR A 104 -9.16 -16.62 21.91
CA THR A 104 -10.61 -16.55 22.11
C THR A 104 -11.03 -16.84 23.55
N SER A 105 -10.12 -17.36 24.37
CA SER A 105 -10.34 -17.63 25.79
C SER A 105 -10.33 -16.34 26.62
N ASP A 106 -10.93 -16.43 27.80
CA ASP A 106 -10.83 -15.39 28.82
C ASP A 106 -9.46 -15.42 29.53
N PHE A 107 -9.12 -14.33 30.21
CA PHE A 107 -7.79 -14.19 30.83
C PHE A 107 -7.56 -15.19 31.97
N SER A 108 -8.61 -15.56 32.71
CA SER A 108 -8.50 -16.53 33.82
C SER A 108 -8.21 -17.93 33.32
N GLN A 109 -8.80 -18.32 32.18
CA GLN A 109 -8.50 -19.56 31.49
C GLN A 109 -7.06 -19.57 30.96
N ALA A 110 -6.65 -18.51 30.29
CA ALA A 110 -5.29 -18.40 29.76
C ALA A 110 -4.21 -18.49 30.85
N ILE A 111 -4.48 -17.97 32.06
CA ILE A 111 -3.57 -18.11 33.21
C ILE A 111 -3.41 -19.59 33.58
N ARG A 112 -4.51 -20.34 33.71
CA ARG A 112 -4.46 -21.77 34.06
C ARG A 112 -3.71 -22.60 33.00
N GLU A 113 -3.90 -22.27 31.73
CA GLU A 113 -3.17 -22.90 30.62
C GLU A 113 -1.67 -22.61 30.71
N CYS A 114 -1.29 -21.35 30.94
CA CYS A 114 0.12 -20.96 31.12
C CYS A 114 0.78 -21.67 32.31
N GLU A 115 0.09 -21.75 33.46
CA GLU A 115 0.59 -22.47 34.64
C GLU A 115 0.77 -23.96 34.38
N THR A 116 -0.16 -24.57 33.64
CA THR A 116 -0.07 -25.98 33.22
C THR A 116 1.13 -26.21 32.32
N THR A 117 1.34 -25.34 31.32
CA THR A 117 2.49 -25.40 30.42
C THR A 117 3.80 -25.29 31.21
N LEU A 118 3.93 -24.33 32.11
CA LEU A 118 5.13 -24.16 32.94
C LEU A 118 5.41 -25.36 33.83
N ALA A 119 4.38 -25.94 34.45
CA ALA A 119 4.54 -27.12 35.30
C ALA A 119 5.04 -28.35 34.50
N SER A 120 4.73 -28.42 33.21
CA SER A 120 5.14 -29.50 32.31
C SER A 120 6.46 -29.25 31.57
N ALA A 121 7.00 -28.02 31.62
CA ALA A 121 8.18 -27.62 30.87
C ALA A 121 9.47 -28.19 31.49
N ALA A 122 10.29 -28.87 30.67
CA ALA A 122 11.59 -29.36 31.10
C ALA A 122 12.65 -28.22 31.07
N PRO A 123 13.69 -28.26 31.93
CA PRO A 123 14.85 -27.39 31.77
C PRO A 123 15.55 -27.73 30.44
N VAL A 124 15.68 -26.75 29.55
CA VAL A 124 16.28 -26.94 28.21
C VAL A 124 17.65 -26.27 28.17
N SER A 125 18.64 -26.94 27.58
CA SER A 125 19.98 -26.37 27.37
C SER A 125 19.97 -25.33 26.24
N ASN A 126 20.92 -24.38 26.26
CA ASN A 126 21.08 -23.36 25.19
C ASN A 126 21.25 -23.96 23.78
N GLU A 127 21.73 -25.21 23.69
CA GLU A 127 21.94 -25.92 22.42
C GLU A 127 20.61 -26.43 21.83
N ALA A 128 19.70 -26.91 22.68
CA ALA A 128 18.35 -27.29 22.28
C ALA A 128 17.46 -26.07 21.97
N LEU A 129 17.76 -24.90 22.57
CA LEU A 129 17.14 -23.60 22.23
C LEU A 129 17.38 -23.23 20.76
N SER A 130 18.61 -23.42 20.28
CA SER A 130 18.98 -23.15 18.88
C SER A 130 18.33 -24.13 17.91
N GLN A 131 18.14 -25.39 18.31
CA GLN A 131 17.48 -26.41 17.48
C GLN A 131 15.97 -26.22 17.37
N LEU A 132 15.29 -25.86 18.47
CA LEU A 132 13.85 -25.52 18.45
C LEU A 132 13.57 -24.28 17.59
N ALA A 133 14.42 -23.26 17.69
CA ALA A 133 14.35 -22.07 16.86
C ALA A 133 14.47 -22.38 15.35
N GLN A 134 15.37 -23.31 14.99
CA GLN A 134 15.53 -23.77 13.61
C GLN A 134 14.38 -24.66 13.12
N GLN A 135 13.87 -25.56 13.97
CA GLN A 135 12.79 -26.49 13.61
C GLN A 135 11.45 -25.79 13.32
N HIS A 136 11.17 -24.68 13.98
CA HIS A 136 9.94 -23.90 13.78
C HIS A 136 10.10 -22.77 12.73
N GLU A 137 11.14 -22.81 11.89
CA GLU A 137 11.43 -21.82 10.84
C GLU A 137 11.48 -20.34 11.31
N LEU A 138 11.69 -20.10 12.61
CA LEU A 138 11.69 -18.77 13.24
C LEU A 138 12.84 -17.86 12.75
N GLU A 139 13.89 -18.45 12.16
CA GLU A 139 15.02 -17.72 11.55
C GLU A 139 14.68 -17.07 10.20
N SER A 140 13.62 -17.52 9.51
CA SER A 140 13.43 -17.24 8.07
C SER A 140 12.60 -16.00 7.75
N HIS A 141 11.86 -15.46 8.72
CA HIS A 141 11.04 -14.26 8.52
C HIS A 141 11.77 -13.05 9.11
N ALA A 142 12.05 -12.05 8.28
CA ALA A 142 12.88 -10.86 8.62
C ALA A 142 12.33 -9.97 9.77
N GLY A 143 11.28 -10.39 10.48
CA GLY A 143 10.81 -9.85 11.75
C GLY A 143 10.80 -10.85 12.92
N CYS A 144 10.88 -12.17 12.66
CA CYS A 144 10.83 -13.23 13.67
C CYS A 144 12.17 -13.52 14.36
N ALA A 145 13.29 -13.07 13.81
CA ALA A 145 14.61 -13.27 14.41
C ALA A 145 14.78 -12.62 15.80
N ALA A 146 13.90 -11.68 16.18
CA ALA A 146 13.85 -11.11 17.52
C ALA A 146 13.15 -12.03 18.55
N PHE A 147 12.38 -13.03 18.12
CA PHE A 147 11.49 -13.81 18.98
C PHE A 147 12.14 -15.06 19.57
N THR A 148 13.31 -15.46 19.06
CA THR A 148 14.16 -16.53 19.63
C THR A 148 14.92 -16.08 20.89
N GLN A 149 14.77 -14.81 21.25
CA GLN A 149 15.50 -14.12 22.32
C GLN A 149 14.52 -13.37 23.26
N LEU A 150 13.33 -13.94 23.48
CA LEU A 150 12.35 -13.41 24.43
C LEU A 150 12.51 -14.07 25.80
N GLY A 151 12.58 -13.24 26.84
CA GLY A 151 12.74 -13.68 28.21
C GLY A 151 11.64 -13.19 29.15
N PHE A 152 11.26 -14.02 30.11
CA PHE A 152 10.55 -13.62 31.32
C PHE A 152 11.36 -14.01 32.55
N ALA A 153 11.54 -13.08 33.49
CA ALA A 153 12.18 -13.37 34.77
C ALA A 153 11.37 -12.82 35.96
N SER A 154 11.20 -13.62 37.01
CA SER A 154 10.71 -13.16 38.31
C SER A 154 11.86 -13.24 39.32
N CYS A 155 12.29 -12.10 39.86
CA CYS A 155 13.49 -12.00 40.70
C CYS A 155 13.20 -11.34 42.04
N SER A 156 13.54 -12.01 43.14
CA SER A 156 13.51 -11.47 44.51
C SER A 156 14.86 -10.87 44.96
N GLN A 157 15.96 -11.19 44.24
CA GLN A 157 17.29 -10.62 44.44
C GLN A 157 17.93 -10.30 43.09
N SER A 158 18.83 -9.33 43.05
CA SER A 158 19.58 -8.83 41.89
C SER A 158 20.51 -9.90 41.29
N ALA A 159 19.94 -10.94 40.71
CA ALA A 159 20.67 -11.86 39.86
C ALA A 159 20.80 -11.22 38.47
N GLU A 160 22.05 -11.06 38.02
CA GLU A 160 22.38 -10.64 36.65
C GLU A 160 21.77 -11.63 35.65
N VAL A 161 20.56 -11.36 35.18
CA VAL A 161 20.03 -11.97 33.97
C VAL A 161 20.90 -11.43 32.84
N ASN A 162 21.55 -12.30 32.08
CA ASN A 162 22.43 -11.86 31.00
C ASN A 162 21.59 -11.24 29.88
N LEU A 163 21.46 -9.91 29.92
CA LEU A 163 20.70 -9.08 28.99
C LEU A 163 21.21 -9.20 27.55
N SER A 164 22.53 -9.42 27.37
CA SER A 164 23.20 -9.39 26.06
C SER A 164 22.71 -10.40 25.02
N GLN A 165 21.82 -11.33 25.39
CA GLN A 165 21.29 -12.38 24.53
C GLN A 165 19.78 -12.28 24.28
N MET A 166 19.10 -11.27 24.82
CA MET A 166 17.63 -11.14 24.72
C MET A 166 17.23 -9.90 23.91
N ALA A 167 16.37 -10.08 22.91
CA ALA A 167 15.82 -8.99 22.12
C ALA A 167 14.78 -8.19 22.93
N ILE A 168 13.94 -8.89 23.71
CA ILE A 168 13.04 -8.31 24.71
C ILE A 168 13.10 -9.17 25.97
N LEU A 169 13.32 -8.54 27.12
CA LEU A 169 13.24 -9.18 28.43
C LEU A 169 12.21 -8.48 29.30
N LEU A 170 11.21 -9.23 29.77
CA LEU A 170 10.24 -8.80 30.78
C LEU A 170 10.66 -9.32 32.16
N CYS A 171 10.70 -8.45 33.15
CA CYS A 171 11.06 -8.77 34.53
C CYS A 171 9.97 -8.33 35.50
N LEU A 172 9.58 -9.22 36.41
CA LEU A 172 8.82 -8.89 37.60
C LEU A 172 9.78 -8.75 38.80
N ARG A 173 9.72 -7.62 39.50
CA ARG A 173 10.42 -7.41 40.76
C ARG A 173 9.44 -7.20 41.90
N HIS A 174 9.78 -7.77 43.05
CA HIS A 174 9.12 -7.46 44.31
C HIS A 174 9.87 -6.32 45.00
N THR A 175 9.16 -5.25 45.34
CA THR A 175 9.69 -4.07 46.04
C THR A 175 9.08 -3.99 47.44
N GLU A 176 9.55 -3.07 48.29
CA GLU A 176 8.94 -2.86 49.61
C GLU A 176 7.49 -2.35 49.52
N SER A 177 7.13 -1.70 48.39
CA SER A 177 5.82 -1.12 48.13
C SER A 177 4.89 -1.99 47.27
N GLY A 178 5.35 -3.15 46.77
CA GLY A 178 4.55 -4.06 45.94
C GLY A 178 5.34 -4.71 44.81
N TYR A 179 4.87 -4.56 43.57
CA TYR A 179 5.44 -5.16 42.37
C TYR A 179 5.77 -4.12 41.30
N SER A 180 6.95 -4.24 40.68
CA SER A 180 7.31 -3.48 39.48
C SER A 180 7.56 -4.41 38.29
N CYS A 181 7.19 -3.90 37.12
CA CYS A 181 7.41 -4.51 35.83
C CYS A 181 8.56 -3.75 35.14
N GLU A 182 9.57 -4.48 34.67
CA GLU A 182 10.66 -3.91 33.88
C GLU A 182 10.74 -4.58 32.52
N MET A 183 10.81 -3.79 31.45
CA MET A 183 11.00 -4.32 30.09
C MET A 183 12.26 -3.74 29.47
N SER A 184 13.13 -4.62 29.00
CA SER A 184 14.41 -4.27 28.37
C SER A 184 14.41 -4.67 26.90
N PHE A 185 14.95 -3.80 26.04
CA PHE A 185 14.96 -3.97 24.59
C PHE A 185 16.36 -3.80 24.03
N ALA A 186 16.80 -4.71 23.15
CA ALA A 186 18.10 -4.59 22.48
C ALA A 186 18.12 -3.39 21.52
N THR A 187 19.04 -2.44 21.72
CA THR A 187 19.15 -1.20 20.92
C THR A 187 19.50 -1.47 19.45
N ALA A 188 20.12 -2.63 19.17
CA ALA A 188 20.43 -3.08 17.81
C ALA A 188 19.17 -3.45 16.98
N LEU A 189 18.04 -3.76 17.64
CA LEU A 189 16.81 -4.19 17.00
C LEU A 189 15.66 -3.19 17.15
N TYR A 190 15.60 -2.50 18.30
CA TYR A 190 14.50 -1.60 18.65
C TYR A 190 15.00 -0.17 18.85
N SER A 191 14.42 0.77 18.12
CA SER A 191 14.57 2.18 18.42
C SER A 191 13.86 2.53 19.73
N GLU A 192 14.30 3.60 20.39
CA GLU A 192 13.70 4.08 21.64
C GLU A 192 12.18 4.31 21.51
N ALA A 193 11.74 4.90 20.39
CA ALA A 193 10.33 5.17 20.12
C ALA A 193 9.50 3.87 19.99
N ILE A 194 10.05 2.83 19.33
CA ILE A 194 9.39 1.52 19.19
C ILE A 194 9.35 0.83 20.56
N ALA A 195 10.47 0.80 21.28
CA ALA A 195 10.57 0.20 22.60
C ALA A 195 9.58 0.84 23.60
N HIS A 196 9.47 2.17 23.59
CA HIS A 196 8.49 2.90 24.39
C HIS A 196 7.05 2.51 24.01
N SER A 197 6.74 2.45 22.72
CA SER A 197 5.39 2.10 22.24
C SER A 197 5.01 0.66 22.62
N LEU A 198 5.94 -0.28 22.52
CA LEU A 198 5.73 -1.68 22.93
C LEU A 198 5.52 -1.80 24.44
N PHE A 199 6.32 -1.10 25.25
CA PHE A 199 6.16 -1.11 26.70
C PHE A 199 4.83 -0.50 27.15
N SER A 200 4.49 0.68 26.63
CA SER A 200 3.22 1.35 26.94
C SER A 200 2.01 0.54 26.46
N GLY A 201 2.10 -0.07 25.28
CA GLY A 201 1.07 -0.98 24.77
C GLY A 201 0.90 -2.22 25.64
N PHE A 202 2.00 -2.81 26.12
CA PHE A 202 1.95 -3.95 27.04
C PHE A 202 1.27 -3.59 28.37
N LEU A 203 1.59 -2.42 28.96
CA LEU A 203 0.94 -1.98 30.20
C LEU A 203 -0.56 -1.77 30.02
N GLY A 204 -0.98 -1.13 28.92
CA GLY A 204 -2.41 -0.97 28.61
C GLY A 204 -3.11 -2.31 28.37
N PHE A 205 -2.44 -3.26 27.73
CA PHE A 205 -2.96 -4.62 27.55
C PHE A 205 -3.11 -5.36 28.90
N LEU A 206 -2.11 -5.27 29.78
CA LEU A 206 -2.14 -5.85 31.13
C LEU A 206 -3.28 -5.26 31.96
N GLU A 207 -3.47 -3.94 31.92
CA GLU A 207 -4.57 -3.26 32.59
C GLU A 207 -5.94 -3.74 32.07
N ALA A 208 -6.10 -3.84 30.74
CA ALA A 208 -7.34 -4.34 30.14
C ALA A 208 -7.63 -5.80 30.51
N ALA A 209 -6.60 -6.67 30.47
CA ALA A 209 -6.71 -8.08 30.82
C ALA A 209 -7.10 -8.29 32.29
N THR A 210 -6.50 -7.52 33.20
CA THR A 210 -6.78 -7.61 34.64
C THR A 210 -8.10 -6.96 35.05
N SER A 211 -8.51 -5.88 34.38
CA SER A 211 -9.78 -5.18 34.65
C SER A 211 -11.00 -5.88 34.06
N THR A 212 -10.83 -6.61 32.95
CA THR A 212 -11.91 -7.36 32.29
C THR A 212 -11.53 -8.82 32.03
N PRO A 213 -11.29 -9.62 33.09
CA PRO A 213 -10.71 -10.95 32.96
C PRO A 213 -11.62 -11.98 32.26
N GLN A 214 -12.90 -11.65 32.07
CA GLN A 214 -13.89 -12.48 31.35
C GLN A 214 -13.96 -12.16 29.85
N ALA A 215 -13.33 -11.06 29.40
CA ALA A 215 -13.31 -10.70 27.99
C ALA A 215 -12.34 -11.61 27.21
N PRO A 216 -12.68 -12.02 25.97
CA PRO A 216 -11.74 -12.75 25.13
C PRO A 216 -10.47 -11.95 24.87
N LEU A 217 -9.30 -12.59 24.97
CA LEU A 217 -8.00 -11.92 24.81
C LEU A 217 -7.83 -11.19 23.47
N ASN A 218 -8.45 -11.67 22.39
CA ASN A 218 -8.44 -11.05 21.06
C ASN A 218 -9.25 -9.74 20.97
N THR A 219 -10.09 -9.44 21.95
CA THR A 219 -10.90 -8.21 22.00
C THR A 219 -10.23 -7.06 22.75
N LEU A 220 -9.21 -7.35 23.55
CA LEU A 220 -8.50 -6.33 24.35
C LEU A 220 -7.79 -5.30 23.45
N ALA A 221 -7.46 -4.12 23.96
CA ALA A 221 -6.68 -3.15 23.19
C ALA A 221 -5.18 -3.54 23.22
N LEU A 222 -4.53 -3.61 22.05
CA LEU A 222 -3.06 -3.81 21.95
C LEU A 222 -2.28 -2.51 22.09
N VAL A 223 -2.90 -1.43 21.63
CA VAL A 223 -2.34 -0.09 21.65
C VAL A 223 -3.27 0.67 22.58
N GLY A 224 -2.73 1.22 23.67
CA GLY A 224 -3.49 1.98 24.65
C GLY A 224 -3.87 3.35 24.07
N GLU A 225 -3.48 4.42 24.75
CA GLU A 225 -3.79 5.79 24.35
C GLU A 225 -3.26 6.18 22.95
N GLN A 226 -2.32 5.41 22.38
CA GLN A 226 -1.76 5.69 21.04
C GLN A 226 -2.67 5.24 19.89
N ALA A 227 -3.75 4.49 20.15
CA ALA A 227 -4.64 3.96 19.11
C ALA A 227 -5.21 5.06 18.20
N GLU A 228 -5.70 6.16 18.79
CA GLU A 228 -6.23 7.32 18.05
C GLU A 228 -5.14 7.99 17.19
N THR A 229 -3.92 8.08 17.71
CA THR A 229 -2.79 8.63 16.95
C THR A 229 -2.46 7.74 15.74
N LEU A 230 -2.46 6.41 15.90
CA LEU A 230 -2.22 5.48 14.79
C LEU A 230 -3.35 5.50 13.75
N LEU A 231 -4.61 5.61 14.18
CA LEU A 231 -5.74 5.77 13.27
C LEU A 231 -5.64 7.08 12.48
N ALA A 232 -5.26 8.17 13.14
CA ALA A 232 -5.03 9.46 12.49
C ALA A 232 -3.91 9.41 11.43
N LEU A 233 -2.89 8.55 11.58
CA LEU A 233 -1.86 8.35 10.54
C LEU A 233 -2.43 7.71 9.26
N GLY A 234 -3.39 6.80 9.41
CA GLY A 234 -4.06 6.15 8.27
C GLY A 234 -5.19 6.98 7.66
N GLN A 235 -5.59 8.07 8.32
CA GLN A 235 -6.68 8.97 7.93
C GLN A 235 -6.24 10.43 8.01
N PRO A 236 -5.17 10.84 7.29
CA PRO A 236 -4.75 12.22 7.31
C PRO A 236 -5.89 13.12 6.83
N SER A 237 -6.02 14.31 7.44
CA SER A 237 -7.00 15.30 7.03
C SER A 237 -6.81 15.60 5.54
N TYR A 238 -7.77 15.20 4.72
CA TYR A 238 -7.74 15.40 3.29
C TYR A 238 -8.69 16.54 2.91
N GLN A 239 -8.16 17.57 2.25
CA GLN A 239 -8.97 18.63 1.66
C GLN A 239 -8.86 18.55 0.13
N ALA A 240 -9.99 18.42 -0.55
CA ALA A 240 -10.01 18.37 -2.00
C ALA A 240 -9.60 19.73 -2.60
N LYS A 241 -8.63 19.71 -3.53
CA LYS A 241 -8.24 20.83 -4.39
C LYS A 241 -9.35 21.18 -5.39
N ALA A 242 -10.13 20.18 -5.82
CA ALA A 242 -11.23 20.31 -6.76
C ALA A 242 -12.43 19.44 -6.37
N GLU A 243 -13.64 19.89 -6.73
CA GLU A 243 -14.86 19.10 -6.57
C GLU A 243 -14.85 17.85 -7.45
N ILE A 244 -15.48 16.77 -6.98
CA ILE A 244 -15.61 15.53 -7.73
C ILE A 244 -16.70 15.72 -8.80
N SER A 245 -16.31 15.60 -10.06
CA SER A 245 -17.18 15.75 -11.23
C SER A 245 -16.93 14.63 -12.23
N ASP A 246 -17.75 14.54 -13.28
CA ASP A 246 -17.46 13.67 -14.41
C ASP A 246 -16.33 14.19 -15.30
N LEU A 247 -15.61 13.25 -15.93
CA LEU A 247 -14.47 13.53 -16.81
C LEU A 247 -14.80 14.45 -17.99
N VAL A 248 -16.01 14.33 -18.55
CA VAL A 248 -16.42 15.05 -19.77
C VAL A 248 -16.66 16.51 -19.46
N SER A 249 -17.40 16.81 -18.38
CA SER A 249 -17.65 18.19 -17.95
C SER A 249 -16.36 18.94 -17.64
N VAL A 250 -15.43 18.29 -16.93
CA VAL A 250 -14.12 18.90 -16.62
C VAL A 250 -13.29 19.10 -17.89
N PHE A 251 -13.23 18.12 -18.79
CA PHE A 251 -12.53 18.26 -20.06
C PHE A 251 -13.11 19.42 -20.89
N ARG A 252 -14.44 19.52 -21.02
CA ARG A 252 -15.10 20.62 -21.75
C ARG A 252 -14.82 21.98 -21.11
N ALA A 253 -14.76 22.07 -19.79
CA ALA A 253 -14.36 23.30 -19.11
C ALA A 253 -12.91 23.71 -19.48
N ARG A 254 -11.99 22.75 -19.64
CA ARG A 254 -10.63 23.03 -20.15
C ARG A 254 -10.63 23.47 -21.61
N VAL A 255 -11.44 22.84 -22.46
CA VAL A 255 -11.61 23.24 -23.87
C VAL A 255 -12.11 24.68 -23.98
N ALA A 256 -13.10 25.07 -23.18
CA ALA A 256 -13.63 26.43 -23.17
C ALA A 256 -12.63 27.46 -22.66
N ALA A 257 -11.83 27.11 -21.63
CA ALA A 257 -10.83 28.01 -21.05
C ALA A 257 -9.59 28.19 -21.94
N HIS A 258 -9.13 27.11 -22.60
CA HIS A 258 -7.86 27.07 -23.33
C HIS A 258 -7.97 26.34 -24.68
N PRO A 259 -8.81 26.81 -25.62
CA PRO A 259 -9.13 26.08 -26.84
C PRO A 259 -7.91 25.83 -27.75
N GLN A 260 -6.99 26.80 -27.83
CA GLN A 260 -5.81 26.75 -28.70
C GLN A 260 -4.59 26.09 -28.05
N GLN A 261 -4.71 25.63 -26.81
CA GLN A 261 -3.62 24.95 -26.14
C GLN A 261 -3.48 23.51 -26.67
N ILE A 262 -2.25 23.03 -26.81
CA ILE A 262 -1.98 21.66 -27.26
C ILE A 262 -2.40 20.66 -26.19
N ALA A 263 -3.35 19.78 -26.53
CA ALA A 263 -3.82 18.69 -25.67
C ALA A 263 -3.00 17.41 -25.88
N VAL A 264 -2.68 17.06 -27.13
CA VAL A 264 -1.95 15.82 -27.46
C VAL A 264 -0.86 16.10 -28.49
N ARG A 265 0.31 15.49 -28.28
CA ARG A 265 1.48 15.57 -29.17
C ARG A 265 1.87 14.18 -29.64
N GLU A 266 1.82 13.93 -30.94
CA GLU A 266 2.25 12.68 -31.57
C GLU A 266 3.11 13.01 -32.80
N GLU A 267 4.43 12.83 -32.67
CA GLU A 267 5.39 13.20 -33.73
C GLU A 267 5.18 14.63 -34.26
N ALA A 268 4.78 14.79 -35.52
CA ALA A 268 4.47 16.09 -36.15
C ALA A 268 2.99 16.49 -36.01
N LEU A 269 2.12 15.59 -35.57
CA LEU A 269 0.70 15.84 -35.34
C LEU A 269 0.49 16.37 -33.92
N HIS A 270 0.01 17.60 -33.83
CA HIS A 270 -0.38 18.21 -32.57
C HIS A 270 -1.85 18.60 -32.62
N LEU A 271 -2.62 18.13 -31.65
CA LEU A 271 -4.02 18.53 -31.50
C LEU A 271 -4.16 19.51 -30.36
N THR A 272 -4.83 20.62 -30.64
CA THR A 272 -5.35 21.52 -29.61
C THR A 272 -6.52 20.90 -28.85
N TYR A 273 -6.85 21.44 -27.69
CA TYR A 273 -8.05 21.06 -26.93
C TYR A 273 -9.34 21.18 -27.77
N GLU A 274 -9.48 22.26 -28.53
CA GLU A 274 -10.62 22.46 -29.45
C GLU A 274 -10.69 21.37 -30.53
N GLN A 275 -9.57 21.08 -31.18
CA GLN A 275 -9.50 20.06 -32.23
C GLN A 275 -9.77 18.65 -31.68
N LEU A 276 -9.20 18.31 -30.52
CA LEU A 276 -9.42 17.03 -29.86
C LEU A 276 -10.89 16.88 -29.44
N ASN A 277 -11.49 17.96 -28.89
CA ASN A 277 -12.89 17.97 -28.52
C ASN A 277 -13.79 17.72 -29.74
N LYS A 278 -13.55 18.47 -30.84
CA LYS A 278 -14.31 18.32 -32.08
C LYS A 278 -14.24 16.88 -32.61
N ARG A 279 -13.03 16.32 -32.72
CA ARG A 279 -12.82 14.98 -33.28
C ARG A 279 -13.42 13.87 -32.41
N SER A 280 -13.35 14.02 -31.08
CA SER A 280 -13.99 13.08 -30.16
C SER A 280 -15.52 13.19 -30.12
N GLU A 281 -16.12 14.37 -30.33
CA GLU A 281 -17.59 14.47 -30.51
C GLU A 281 -18.02 13.81 -31.83
N GLN A 282 -17.29 14.04 -32.93
CA GLN A 282 -17.58 13.39 -34.21
C GLN A 282 -17.55 11.86 -34.10
N LEU A 283 -16.52 11.33 -33.43
CA LEU A 283 -16.43 9.90 -33.19
C LEU A 283 -17.55 9.42 -32.26
N ALA A 284 -17.94 10.19 -31.24
CA ALA A 284 -19.06 9.84 -30.37
C ALA A 284 -20.38 9.70 -31.18
N HIS A 285 -20.66 10.63 -32.09
CA HIS A 285 -21.83 10.53 -32.99
C HIS A 285 -21.78 9.31 -33.91
N ILE A 286 -20.59 8.97 -34.46
CA ILE A 286 -20.42 7.78 -35.28
C ILE A 286 -20.68 6.50 -34.46
N LEU A 287 -20.10 6.41 -33.26
CA LEU A 287 -20.32 5.28 -32.35
C LEU A 287 -21.79 5.15 -31.96
N GLN A 288 -22.47 6.27 -31.69
CA GLN A 288 -23.91 6.29 -31.40
C GLN A 288 -24.74 5.77 -32.58
N GLY A 289 -24.44 6.24 -33.81
CA GLY A 289 -25.11 5.77 -35.03
C GLY A 289 -24.90 4.28 -35.31
N LEU A 290 -23.84 3.69 -34.76
CA LEU A 290 -23.54 2.26 -34.81
C LEU A 290 -24.13 1.46 -33.63
N GLY A 291 -24.91 2.11 -32.77
CA GLY A 291 -25.68 1.47 -31.70
C GLY A 291 -25.07 1.55 -30.30
N VAL A 292 -23.91 2.19 -30.12
CA VAL A 292 -23.32 2.40 -28.78
C VAL A 292 -24.15 3.41 -28.01
N SER A 293 -24.62 3.02 -26.82
CA SER A 293 -25.49 3.81 -25.95
C SER A 293 -24.85 4.07 -24.58
N SER A 294 -25.43 5.00 -23.83
CA SER A 294 -25.01 5.26 -22.45
C SER A 294 -25.12 4.00 -21.59
N GLY A 295 -24.07 3.72 -20.84
CA GLY A 295 -23.91 2.48 -20.09
C GLY A 295 -23.23 1.36 -20.87
N ASP A 296 -23.12 1.39 -22.19
CA ASP A 296 -22.47 0.27 -22.89
C ASP A 296 -20.99 0.15 -22.55
N THR A 297 -20.40 -1.02 -22.88
CA THR A 297 -18.97 -1.21 -22.83
C THR A 297 -18.41 -1.33 -24.25
N VAL A 298 -17.29 -0.65 -24.51
CA VAL A 298 -16.65 -0.65 -25.82
C VAL A 298 -15.22 -1.13 -25.67
N ALA A 299 -14.88 -2.24 -26.33
CA ALA A 299 -13.51 -2.73 -26.36
C ALA A 299 -12.65 -1.83 -27.24
N VAL A 300 -11.44 -1.48 -26.79
CA VAL A 300 -10.52 -0.59 -27.51
C VAL A 300 -9.17 -1.27 -27.69
N ALA A 301 -8.85 -1.65 -28.92
CA ALA A 301 -7.60 -2.29 -29.30
C ALA A 301 -6.77 -1.36 -30.19
N LEU A 302 -6.16 -0.34 -29.57
CA LEU A 302 -5.33 0.67 -30.23
C LEU A 302 -3.97 0.79 -29.51
N PRO A 303 -2.88 1.05 -30.24
CA PRO A 303 -1.62 1.48 -29.62
C PRO A 303 -1.78 2.86 -28.99
N ARG A 304 -0.79 3.30 -28.20
CA ARG A 304 -0.72 4.70 -27.78
C ARG A 304 -0.63 5.60 -29.00
N SER A 305 -1.60 6.48 -29.16
CA SER A 305 -1.70 7.44 -30.28
C SER A 305 -2.73 8.52 -29.96
N VAL A 306 -2.81 9.54 -30.81
CA VAL A 306 -3.92 10.49 -30.81
C VAL A 306 -5.28 9.78 -30.96
N ALA A 307 -5.35 8.76 -31.82
CA ALA A 307 -6.58 8.01 -32.07
C ALA A 307 -7.09 7.27 -30.81
N LEU A 308 -6.20 6.75 -29.96
CA LEU A 308 -6.59 6.14 -28.69
C LEU A 308 -7.24 7.17 -27.75
N VAL A 309 -6.64 8.35 -27.62
CA VAL A 309 -7.17 9.42 -26.77
C VAL A 309 -8.53 9.90 -27.27
N GLU A 310 -8.67 10.09 -28.58
CA GLU A 310 -9.94 10.44 -29.23
C GLU A 310 -11.03 9.40 -28.96
N THR A 311 -10.68 8.12 -29.09
CA THR A 311 -11.58 6.99 -28.87
C THR A 311 -12.07 6.91 -27.43
N CYS A 312 -11.14 6.99 -26.47
CA CYS A 312 -11.50 7.00 -25.05
C CYS A 312 -12.41 8.18 -24.71
N LEU A 313 -12.10 9.39 -25.20
CA LEU A 313 -12.95 10.57 -25.02
C LEU A 313 -14.34 10.38 -25.65
N ALA A 314 -14.42 9.88 -26.87
CA ALA A 314 -15.68 9.66 -27.57
C ALA A 314 -16.59 8.66 -26.81
N ILE A 315 -16.01 7.57 -26.31
CA ILE A 315 -16.74 6.56 -25.53
C ILE A 315 -17.27 7.15 -24.22
N VAL A 316 -16.44 7.87 -23.46
CA VAL A 316 -16.92 8.47 -22.20
C VAL A 316 -17.93 9.60 -22.43
N LYS A 317 -17.85 10.33 -23.55
CA LYS A 317 -18.85 11.34 -23.97
C LYS A 317 -20.23 10.74 -24.26
N LEU A 318 -20.27 9.46 -24.62
CA LEU A 318 -21.52 8.71 -24.76
C LEU A 318 -22.08 8.19 -23.43
N GLY A 319 -21.37 8.40 -22.30
CA GLY A 319 -21.71 7.75 -21.03
C GLY A 319 -21.44 6.24 -21.04
N ALA A 320 -20.67 5.75 -22.02
CA ALA A 320 -20.21 4.38 -22.12
C ALA A 320 -18.82 4.23 -21.45
N ALA A 321 -18.44 2.99 -21.15
CA ALA A 321 -17.13 2.68 -20.57
C ALA A 321 -16.21 2.01 -21.60
N TYR A 322 -14.98 2.52 -21.73
CA TYR A 322 -13.98 1.87 -22.58
C TYR A 322 -13.30 0.72 -21.83
N VAL A 323 -12.99 -0.35 -22.56
CA VAL A 323 -12.28 -1.54 -22.06
C VAL A 323 -11.00 -1.70 -22.89
N PRO A 324 -9.85 -1.23 -22.41
CA PRO A 324 -8.61 -1.35 -23.17
C PRO A 324 -8.20 -2.82 -23.36
N ILE A 325 -7.90 -3.18 -24.60
CA ILE A 325 -7.46 -4.50 -25.02
C ILE A 325 -6.01 -4.39 -25.48
N ALA A 326 -5.11 -5.16 -24.86
CA ALA A 326 -3.73 -5.23 -25.32
C ALA A 326 -3.68 -5.82 -26.73
N LEU A 327 -2.88 -5.25 -27.62
CA LEU A 327 -2.84 -5.64 -29.05
C LEU A 327 -2.42 -7.11 -29.27
N ASN A 328 -1.67 -7.68 -28.33
CA ASN A 328 -1.24 -9.08 -28.35
C ASN A 328 -2.18 -10.02 -27.56
N THR A 329 -3.38 -9.56 -27.19
CA THR A 329 -4.39 -10.38 -26.50
C THR A 329 -4.79 -11.55 -27.39
N PRO A 330 -4.68 -12.82 -26.93
CA PRO A 330 -5.14 -13.96 -27.71
C PRO A 330 -6.67 -13.99 -27.81
N ILE A 331 -7.21 -14.61 -28.87
CA ILE A 331 -8.64 -14.60 -29.14
C ILE A 331 -9.46 -15.22 -28.00
N GLU A 332 -8.96 -16.28 -27.39
CA GLU A 332 -9.63 -16.96 -26.27
C GLU A 332 -9.81 -15.99 -25.09
N ARG A 333 -8.79 -15.17 -24.81
CA ARG A 333 -8.88 -14.15 -23.77
C ARG A 333 -9.88 -13.07 -24.17
N LEU A 334 -9.84 -12.58 -25.40
CA LEU A 334 -10.77 -11.55 -25.87
C LEU A 334 -12.23 -12.01 -25.78
N THR A 335 -12.52 -13.26 -26.14
CA THR A 335 -13.85 -13.87 -26.01
C THR A 335 -14.29 -13.94 -24.55
N LEU A 336 -13.43 -14.38 -23.63
CA LEU A 336 -13.74 -14.39 -22.19
C LEU A 336 -14.06 -12.98 -21.65
N LEU A 337 -13.32 -11.96 -22.10
CA LEU A 337 -13.60 -10.58 -21.70
C LEU A 337 -14.95 -10.11 -22.25
N HIS A 338 -15.29 -10.48 -23.48
CA HIS A 338 -16.59 -10.19 -24.06
C HIS A 338 -17.73 -10.89 -23.32
N GLU A 339 -17.59 -12.16 -22.97
CA GLU A 339 -18.58 -12.91 -22.17
C GLU A 339 -18.88 -12.19 -20.84
N GLN A 340 -17.87 -11.59 -20.22
CA GLN A 340 -18.02 -10.85 -18.95
C GLN A 340 -18.54 -9.42 -19.13
N CYS A 341 -18.06 -8.67 -20.12
CA CYS A 341 -18.36 -7.25 -20.30
C CYS A 341 -19.53 -6.96 -21.22
N GLN A 342 -19.89 -7.89 -22.11
CA GLN A 342 -20.88 -7.71 -23.16
C GLN A 342 -20.58 -6.46 -24.00
N PHE A 343 -19.46 -6.51 -24.75
CA PHE A 343 -19.04 -5.41 -25.60
C PHE A 343 -20.10 -5.06 -26.64
N ALA A 344 -20.55 -3.80 -26.67
CA ALA A 344 -21.43 -3.29 -27.72
C ALA A 344 -20.68 -3.10 -29.04
N ALA A 345 -19.40 -2.74 -28.96
CA ALA A 345 -18.52 -2.59 -30.11
C ALA A 345 -17.05 -2.86 -29.74
N LEU A 346 -16.25 -3.15 -30.77
CA LEU A 346 -14.79 -3.22 -30.71
C LEU A 346 -14.21 -2.17 -31.65
N VAL A 347 -13.54 -1.16 -31.09
CA VAL A 347 -12.81 -0.13 -31.85
C VAL A 347 -11.35 -0.56 -31.98
N CYS A 348 -10.80 -0.56 -33.19
CA CYS A 348 -9.43 -0.97 -33.44
C CYS A 348 -8.79 -0.28 -34.66
N GLY A 349 -7.48 -0.45 -34.80
CA GLY A 349 -6.74 -0.09 -36.02
C GLY A 349 -6.62 -1.27 -36.99
N GLU A 350 -6.02 -1.05 -38.15
CA GLU A 350 -5.82 -2.05 -39.21
C GLU A 350 -4.94 -3.22 -38.77
N SER A 351 -3.99 -2.99 -37.86
CA SER A 351 -3.12 -4.03 -37.33
C SER A 351 -3.85 -5.05 -36.43
N PHE A 352 -5.08 -4.77 -35.99
CA PHE A 352 -5.84 -5.66 -35.11
C PHE A 352 -6.88 -6.48 -35.87
N THR A 353 -6.59 -7.78 -36.04
CA THR A 353 -7.36 -8.67 -36.92
C THR A 353 -8.35 -9.58 -36.20
N LEU A 354 -8.28 -9.67 -34.87
CA LEU A 354 -9.16 -10.53 -34.08
C LEU A 354 -10.61 -10.06 -34.12
N ARG A 355 -11.55 -11.01 -34.13
CA ARG A 355 -13.00 -10.76 -34.19
C ARG A 355 -13.70 -11.63 -33.15
N VAL A 356 -14.66 -11.06 -32.45
CA VAL A 356 -15.56 -11.78 -31.55
C VAL A 356 -16.91 -11.90 -32.26
N PRO A 357 -17.59 -13.06 -32.21
CA PRO A 357 -18.94 -13.20 -32.75
C PRO A 357 -19.88 -12.14 -32.19
N ASP A 358 -20.79 -11.64 -33.04
CA ASP A 358 -21.85 -10.70 -32.68
C ASP A 358 -21.40 -9.33 -32.12
N VAL A 359 -20.10 -9.01 -32.18
CA VAL A 359 -19.56 -7.70 -31.82
C VAL A 359 -19.24 -6.89 -33.08
N ALA A 360 -19.84 -5.71 -33.21
CA ALA A 360 -19.54 -4.79 -34.29
C ALA A 360 -18.09 -4.30 -34.20
N VAL A 361 -17.35 -4.34 -35.31
CA VAL A 361 -15.95 -3.90 -35.37
C VAL A 361 -15.82 -2.60 -36.14
N ILE A 362 -15.21 -1.61 -35.49
CA ILE A 362 -15.05 -0.25 -36.00
C ILE A 362 -13.55 -0.03 -36.21
N ASN A 363 -13.14 -0.04 -37.48
CA ASN A 363 -11.76 0.22 -37.85
C ASN A 363 -11.57 1.72 -38.09
N LEU A 364 -10.82 2.39 -37.22
CA LEU A 364 -10.63 3.84 -37.30
C LEU A 364 -9.85 4.29 -38.53
N ASP A 365 -8.91 3.48 -39.02
CA ASP A 365 -8.13 3.80 -40.22
C ASP A 365 -9.00 3.84 -41.49
N LYS A 366 -10.20 3.25 -41.43
CA LYS A 366 -11.19 3.20 -42.51
C LYS A 366 -12.40 4.10 -42.26
N THR A 367 -12.43 4.82 -41.15
CA THR A 367 -13.58 5.63 -40.74
C THR A 367 -13.32 7.11 -41.02
N ALA A 368 -14.15 7.72 -41.85
CA ALA A 368 -14.08 9.16 -42.12
C ALA A 368 -14.76 9.96 -41.00
N LEU A 369 -14.00 10.75 -40.26
CA LEU A 369 -14.52 11.58 -39.15
C LEU A 369 -15.16 12.90 -39.61
N SER A 370 -14.82 13.39 -40.81
CA SER A 370 -14.98 14.80 -41.19
C SER A 370 -16.41 15.30 -41.39
N GLU A 371 -17.41 14.42 -41.42
CA GLU A 371 -18.80 14.77 -41.76
C GLU A 371 -19.80 14.60 -40.61
N ALA A 372 -19.35 14.11 -39.44
CA ALA A 372 -20.23 13.90 -38.30
C ALA A 372 -20.50 15.19 -37.51
N ALA A 373 -21.64 15.21 -36.78
CA ALA A 373 -22.00 16.29 -35.88
C ALA A 373 -20.96 16.47 -34.77
N ILE A 374 -20.89 17.68 -34.22
CA ILE A 374 -19.91 18.06 -33.20
C ILE A 374 -20.56 18.45 -31.88
N GLU A 375 -21.89 18.40 -31.81
CA GLU A 375 -22.60 18.84 -30.62
C GLU A 375 -22.55 17.78 -29.52
N PRO A 376 -22.50 18.19 -28.24
CA PRO A 376 -22.47 17.25 -27.13
C PRO A 376 -23.57 16.18 -27.25
N VAL A 377 -23.16 14.91 -27.34
CA VAL A 377 -24.14 13.80 -27.34
C VAL A 377 -24.86 13.72 -25.99
N ILE A 378 -24.09 13.88 -24.90
CA ILE A 378 -24.59 14.00 -23.53
C ILE A 378 -23.96 15.24 -22.90
N SER A 379 -24.76 16.05 -22.22
CA SER A 379 -24.30 17.29 -21.59
C SER A 379 -23.54 17.06 -20.29
N GLU A 380 -24.09 16.24 -19.39
CA GLU A 380 -23.53 15.94 -18.06
C GLU A 380 -23.73 14.45 -17.73
N LEU A 381 -22.83 13.89 -16.92
CA LEU A 381 -22.87 12.50 -16.48
C LEU A 381 -22.79 12.43 -14.95
N ASP A 382 -23.43 11.43 -14.36
CA ASP A 382 -23.24 11.16 -12.93
C ASP A 382 -21.80 10.66 -12.67
N PRO A 383 -21.00 11.33 -11.81
CA PRO A 383 -19.64 10.90 -11.47
C PRO A 383 -19.55 9.46 -10.91
N SER A 384 -20.66 8.88 -10.44
CA SER A 384 -20.73 7.52 -9.93
C SER A 384 -20.75 6.44 -11.04
N THR A 385 -20.99 6.84 -12.29
CA THR A 385 -21.06 5.95 -13.46
C THR A 385 -19.68 5.45 -13.91
N ARG A 386 -19.66 4.35 -14.67
CA ARG A 386 -18.45 3.71 -15.19
C ARG A 386 -17.85 4.52 -16.35
N ALA A 387 -16.55 4.77 -16.30
CA ALA A 387 -15.79 5.41 -17.39
C ALA A 387 -14.85 4.41 -18.09
N CYS A 388 -14.26 3.49 -17.32
CA CYS A 388 -13.29 2.53 -17.80
C CYS A 388 -13.43 1.20 -17.05
N ILE A 389 -13.18 0.09 -17.72
CA ILE A 389 -13.05 -1.22 -17.07
C ILE A 389 -11.68 -1.78 -17.41
N LEU A 390 -10.89 -2.07 -16.39
CA LEU A 390 -9.55 -2.65 -16.53
C LEU A 390 -9.53 -4.09 -16.03
N TYR A 391 -8.88 -4.97 -16.78
CA TYR A 391 -8.79 -6.37 -16.42
C TYR A 391 -7.45 -6.71 -15.79
N THR A 392 -7.50 -7.38 -14.64
CA THR A 392 -6.32 -7.88 -13.94
C THR A 392 -6.18 -9.40 -14.11
N SER A 393 -4.96 -9.92 -13.94
CA SER A 393 -4.71 -11.35 -13.80
C SER A 393 -5.31 -11.82 -12.47
N GLY A 394 -6.56 -12.29 -12.50
CA GLY A 394 -7.19 -12.85 -11.31
C GLY A 394 -6.41 -14.08 -10.83
N SER A 395 -6.19 -14.19 -9.51
CA SER A 395 -5.54 -15.34 -8.86
C SER A 395 -6.25 -16.67 -9.12
N THR A 396 -7.52 -16.63 -9.53
CA THR A 396 -8.37 -17.78 -9.87
C THR A 396 -8.24 -18.24 -11.32
N GLY A 397 -7.34 -17.65 -12.11
CA GLY A 397 -7.18 -17.92 -13.55
C GLY A 397 -8.23 -17.26 -14.45
N LYS A 398 -9.34 -16.76 -13.88
CA LYS A 398 -10.35 -15.97 -14.60
C LYS A 398 -10.05 -14.47 -14.48
N PRO A 399 -10.05 -13.70 -15.58
CA PRO A 399 -9.89 -12.25 -15.52
C PRO A 399 -10.95 -11.59 -14.62
N LYS A 400 -10.54 -10.56 -13.86
CA LYS A 400 -11.44 -9.74 -13.04
C LYS A 400 -11.46 -8.31 -13.56
N GLY A 401 -12.64 -7.82 -13.93
CA GLY A 401 -12.84 -6.45 -14.38
C GLY A 401 -12.98 -5.51 -13.19
N VAL A 402 -12.11 -4.50 -13.12
CA VAL A 402 -12.15 -3.41 -12.15
C VAL A 402 -12.84 -2.23 -12.81
N ILE A 403 -13.98 -1.82 -12.25
CA ILE A 403 -14.74 -0.68 -12.75
C ILE A 403 -14.15 0.61 -12.18
N LEU A 404 -13.64 1.46 -13.06
CA LEU A 404 -13.22 2.81 -12.72
C LEU A 404 -14.34 3.78 -13.04
N LYS A 405 -14.79 4.49 -12.01
CA LYS A 405 -15.85 5.49 -12.11
C LYS A 405 -15.30 6.84 -12.56
N HIS A 406 -16.14 7.66 -13.20
CA HIS A 406 -15.80 9.02 -13.59
C HIS A 406 -15.21 9.83 -12.43
N GLY A 407 -15.88 9.83 -11.27
CA GLY A 407 -15.46 10.58 -10.08
C GLY A 407 -14.16 10.05 -9.45
N GLY A 408 -13.89 8.75 -9.56
CA GLY A 408 -12.63 8.16 -9.08
C GLY A 408 -11.43 8.60 -9.93
N LEU A 409 -11.59 8.59 -11.25
CA LEU A 409 -10.58 9.09 -12.19
C LEU A 409 -10.41 10.61 -12.11
N ASN A 410 -11.49 11.36 -11.88
CA ASN A 410 -11.41 12.79 -11.61
C ASN A 410 -10.61 13.07 -10.31
N ARG A 411 -10.95 12.37 -9.23
CA ARG A 411 -10.29 12.48 -7.92
C ARG A 411 -8.80 12.14 -7.99
N ILE A 412 -8.38 11.18 -8.80
CA ILE A 412 -6.95 10.86 -8.91
C ILE A 412 -6.20 11.82 -9.84
N ALA A 413 -6.87 12.50 -10.77
CA ALA A 413 -6.24 13.43 -11.70
C ALA A 413 -6.10 14.87 -11.14
N LEU A 414 -7.11 15.37 -10.41
CA LEU A 414 -7.14 16.78 -9.97
C LEU A 414 -6.70 17.00 -8.52
N ASN A 415 -6.54 15.93 -7.77
CA ASN A 415 -6.64 15.94 -6.32
C ASN A 415 -5.49 15.12 -5.69
N LEU A 416 -4.33 15.11 -6.37
CA LEU A 416 -3.06 14.57 -5.89
C LEU A 416 -2.32 15.60 -5.04
N ASP A 417 -1.85 15.19 -3.88
CA ASP A 417 -1.20 16.10 -2.94
C ASP A 417 0.24 16.44 -3.33
N HIS A 418 0.94 15.51 -3.99
CA HIS A 418 2.39 15.59 -4.25
C HIS A 418 2.77 15.80 -5.72
N VAL A 419 1.78 15.95 -6.60
CA VAL A 419 2.00 16.13 -8.04
C VAL A 419 1.21 17.35 -8.49
N ASP A 420 1.88 18.49 -8.58
CA ASP A 420 1.29 19.72 -9.10
C ASP A 420 1.31 19.66 -10.63
N THR A 421 0.13 19.46 -11.22
CA THR A 421 -0.05 19.46 -12.68
C THR A 421 -0.93 20.63 -13.08
N ASP A 422 -0.48 21.37 -14.09
CA ASP A 422 -1.18 22.53 -14.63
C ASP A 422 -1.05 22.59 -16.15
N GLN A 423 -1.56 23.67 -16.75
CA GLN A 423 -1.48 23.92 -18.19
C GLN A 423 -0.05 23.98 -18.76
N SER A 424 0.96 24.30 -17.96
CA SER A 424 2.36 24.29 -18.42
C SER A 424 2.97 22.89 -18.50
N SER A 425 2.30 21.91 -17.89
CA SER A 425 2.79 20.55 -17.78
C SER A 425 2.68 19.79 -19.11
N VAL A 426 3.66 18.91 -19.32
CA VAL A 426 3.66 17.87 -20.36
C VAL A 426 3.79 16.51 -19.68
N VAL A 427 2.78 15.66 -19.84
CA VAL A 427 2.73 14.30 -19.29
C VAL A 427 3.15 13.30 -20.36
N ALA A 428 4.11 12.43 -20.06
CA ALA A 428 4.46 11.31 -20.94
C ALA A 428 3.30 10.30 -20.98
N PHE A 429 2.90 9.92 -22.20
CA PHE A 429 1.98 8.83 -22.46
C PHE A 429 2.79 7.63 -22.93
N CYS A 430 3.19 6.79 -21.98
CA CYS A 430 4.23 5.79 -22.18
C CYS A 430 3.89 4.41 -21.59
N ASN A 431 2.87 4.32 -20.75
CA ASN A 431 2.47 3.06 -20.13
C ASN A 431 1.64 2.16 -21.06
N ASN A 432 1.56 0.88 -20.74
CA ASN A 432 0.76 -0.09 -21.51
C ASN A 432 -0.72 0.33 -21.50
N THR A 433 -1.36 0.33 -22.68
CA THR A 433 -2.75 0.77 -22.86
C THR A 433 -3.76 -0.03 -22.03
N ALA A 434 -3.44 -1.30 -21.72
CA ALA A 434 -4.25 -2.17 -20.87
C ALA A 434 -3.94 -2.06 -19.37
N PHE A 435 -3.12 -1.09 -18.95
CA PHE A 435 -2.76 -0.85 -17.55
C PHE A 435 -3.38 0.46 -17.05
N ASP A 436 -3.67 0.54 -15.74
CA ASP A 436 -4.29 1.70 -15.11
C ASP A 436 -3.45 2.97 -15.24
N ALA A 437 -2.11 2.84 -15.20
CA ALA A 437 -1.18 3.93 -15.41
C ALA A 437 -1.41 4.68 -16.74
N CYS A 438 -1.81 4.00 -17.82
CA CYS A 438 -2.13 4.66 -19.08
C CYS A 438 -3.39 5.53 -18.98
N SER A 439 -4.42 5.05 -18.26
CA SER A 439 -5.61 5.87 -18.00
C SER A 439 -5.26 7.05 -17.09
N PHE A 440 -4.42 6.82 -16.07
CA PHE A 440 -3.91 7.88 -15.20
C PHE A 440 -3.17 8.97 -15.98
N GLU A 441 -2.20 8.62 -16.83
CA GLU A 441 -1.44 9.58 -17.67
C GLU A 441 -2.37 10.46 -18.51
N MET A 442 -3.34 9.83 -19.18
CA MET A 442 -4.30 10.53 -20.04
C MET A 442 -5.19 11.51 -19.25
N TRP A 443 -5.81 11.05 -18.17
CA TRP A 443 -6.72 11.90 -17.39
C TRP A 443 -5.99 12.94 -16.55
N LEU A 444 -4.78 12.65 -16.06
CA LEU A 444 -3.91 13.63 -15.41
C LEU A 444 -3.63 14.82 -16.34
N ALA A 445 -3.30 14.53 -17.61
CA ALA A 445 -3.03 15.59 -18.57
C ALA A 445 -4.29 16.39 -18.93
N LEU A 446 -5.31 15.68 -19.43
CA LEU A 446 -6.47 16.31 -20.04
C LEU A 446 -7.30 17.14 -19.05
N LEU A 447 -7.47 16.67 -17.80
CA LEU A 447 -8.28 17.37 -16.81
C LEU A 447 -7.58 18.57 -16.17
N ASN A 448 -6.24 18.61 -16.19
CA ASN A 448 -5.46 19.74 -15.68
C ASN A 448 -5.12 20.79 -16.74
N GLY A 449 -5.58 20.62 -17.99
CA GLY A 449 -5.23 21.52 -19.08
C GLY A 449 -3.83 21.28 -19.66
N ALA A 450 -3.15 20.20 -19.28
CA ALA A 450 -1.77 19.90 -19.69
C ALA A 450 -1.69 19.24 -21.08
N SER A 451 -0.50 19.17 -21.67
CA SER A 451 -0.26 18.39 -22.89
C SER A 451 0.07 16.92 -22.58
N LEU A 452 -0.45 15.99 -23.36
CA LEU A 452 -0.09 14.58 -23.36
C LEU A 452 0.87 14.28 -24.52
N ALA A 453 2.08 13.79 -24.23
CA ALA A 453 3.09 13.45 -25.23
C ALA A 453 3.11 11.94 -25.50
N VAL A 454 2.72 11.52 -26.71
CA VAL A 454 2.70 10.11 -27.13
C VAL A 454 4.13 9.61 -27.30
N ILE A 455 4.49 8.57 -26.53
CA ILE A 455 5.79 7.90 -26.63
C ILE A 455 5.57 6.45 -27.06
N SER A 456 6.16 6.08 -28.20
CA SER A 456 5.97 4.77 -28.81
C SER A 456 6.54 3.64 -27.95
N GLN A 457 6.05 2.42 -28.16
CA GLN A 457 6.55 1.25 -27.43
C GLN A 457 8.05 1.01 -27.66
N GLU A 458 8.51 1.23 -28.89
CA GLU A 458 9.91 1.11 -29.27
C GLU A 458 10.79 2.15 -28.57
N GLN A 459 10.29 3.38 -28.41
CA GLN A 459 10.99 4.42 -27.67
C GLN A 459 11.11 4.04 -26.19
N VAL A 460 10.04 3.56 -25.55
CA VAL A 460 10.07 3.14 -24.13
C VAL A 460 11.03 1.97 -23.90
N GLN A 461 11.13 1.03 -24.83
CA GLN A 461 11.99 -0.15 -24.65
C GLN A 461 13.50 0.16 -24.79
N ASP A 462 13.88 1.26 -25.43
CA ASP A 462 15.26 1.71 -25.54
C ASP A 462 15.50 2.93 -24.63
N PRO A 463 16.34 2.80 -23.57
CA PRO A 463 16.58 3.87 -22.60
C PRO A 463 17.03 5.20 -23.22
N ARG A 464 17.85 5.16 -24.28
CA ARG A 464 18.34 6.38 -24.95
C ARG A 464 17.25 7.01 -25.80
N ARG A 465 16.49 6.20 -26.55
CA ARG A 465 15.35 6.72 -27.33
C ARG A 465 14.27 7.30 -26.41
N PHE A 466 14.03 6.68 -25.26
CA PHE A 466 13.11 7.19 -24.26
C PHE A 466 13.57 8.55 -23.73
N GLY A 467 14.81 8.66 -23.25
CA GLY A 467 15.36 9.93 -22.76
C GLY A 467 15.33 11.06 -23.79
N ASN A 468 15.63 10.74 -25.06
CA ASN A 468 15.51 11.67 -26.17
C ASN A 468 14.06 12.13 -26.40
N ALA A 469 13.09 11.20 -26.38
CA ALA A 469 11.67 11.52 -26.54
C ALA A 469 11.17 12.42 -25.40
N LEU A 470 11.54 12.12 -24.15
CA LEU A 470 11.21 12.95 -22.99
C LEU A 470 11.74 14.38 -23.17
N THR A 471 12.99 14.52 -23.60
CA THR A 471 13.62 15.83 -23.82
C THR A 471 12.99 16.58 -24.98
N GLN A 472 12.77 15.91 -26.11
CA GLN A 472 12.19 16.50 -27.32
C GLN A 472 10.77 17.03 -27.10
N HIS A 473 9.95 16.29 -26.35
CA HIS A 473 8.59 16.73 -26.03
C HIS A 473 8.53 17.71 -24.84
N GLY A 474 9.64 17.90 -24.11
CA GLY A 474 9.68 18.73 -22.90
C GLY A 474 8.86 18.13 -21.76
N VAL A 475 8.91 16.80 -21.59
CA VAL A 475 8.13 16.10 -20.58
C VAL A 475 8.49 16.59 -19.18
N THR A 476 7.46 16.96 -18.42
CA THR A 476 7.55 17.40 -17.02
C THR A 476 7.12 16.30 -16.04
N HIS A 477 6.25 15.39 -16.47
CA HIS A 477 5.64 14.36 -15.63
C HIS A 477 5.70 13.00 -16.35
N SER A 478 6.13 11.96 -15.67
CA SER A 478 6.14 10.59 -16.18
C SER A 478 5.89 9.61 -15.05
N PHE A 479 5.11 8.57 -15.33
CA PHE A 479 4.87 7.46 -14.41
C PHE A 479 5.64 6.24 -14.91
N LEU A 480 6.56 5.72 -14.09
CA LEU A 480 7.39 4.58 -14.47
C LEU A 480 7.31 3.49 -13.40
N THR A 481 7.26 2.24 -13.85
CA THR A 481 7.43 1.10 -12.93
C THR A 481 8.86 1.06 -12.40
N VAL A 482 9.05 0.53 -11.19
CA VAL A 482 10.37 0.38 -10.57
C VAL A 482 11.33 -0.43 -11.46
N ALA A 483 10.82 -1.45 -12.15
CA ALA A 483 11.61 -2.26 -13.09
C ALA A 483 12.17 -1.41 -14.25
N LEU A 484 11.35 -0.52 -14.81
CA LEU A 484 11.74 0.34 -15.92
C LEU A 484 12.73 1.43 -15.48
N VAL A 485 12.51 2.03 -14.30
CA VAL A 485 13.47 2.97 -13.69
C VAL A 485 14.83 2.30 -13.48
N ASN A 486 14.86 1.08 -12.93
CA ASN A 486 16.10 0.34 -12.70
C ASN A 486 16.85 0.05 -14.00
N LEU A 487 16.13 -0.28 -15.08
CA LEU A 487 16.72 -0.49 -16.41
C LEU A 487 17.39 0.80 -16.92
N TYR A 488 16.72 1.95 -16.79
CA TYR A 488 17.24 3.22 -17.28
C TYR A 488 18.44 3.73 -16.50
N VAL A 489 18.41 3.61 -15.17
CA VAL A 489 19.53 4.04 -14.30
C VAL A 489 20.81 3.25 -14.59
N GLN A 490 20.70 1.99 -15.00
CA GLN A 490 21.87 1.18 -15.35
C GLN A 490 22.53 1.58 -16.68
N VAL A 491 21.76 2.13 -17.62
CA VAL A 491 22.22 2.36 -19.00
C VAL A 491 22.71 3.80 -19.23
N ASP A 492 22.16 4.78 -18.51
CA ASP A 492 22.62 6.17 -18.59
C ASP A 492 22.51 6.88 -17.22
N PRO A 493 23.44 6.68 -16.28
CA PRO A 493 23.37 7.26 -14.95
C PRO A 493 23.33 8.80 -14.93
N ALA A 494 23.79 9.46 -16.01
CA ALA A 494 23.92 10.91 -16.10
C ALA A 494 22.67 11.59 -16.69
N ASN A 495 21.91 10.93 -17.58
CA ASN A 495 20.62 11.44 -18.11
C ASN A 495 19.38 10.71 -17.58
N SER A 496 19.51 9.59 -16.88
CA SER A 496 18.37 8.83 -16.30
C SER A 496 17.80 9.43 -15.02
N THR A 497 18.41 10.51 -14.53
CA THR A 497 17.75 11.44 -13.62
C THR A 497 17.19 12.60 -14.46
N PRO A 498 15.98 12.48 -15.05
CA PRO A 498 15.18 13.71 -15.19
C PRO A 498 15.18 14.35 -13.80
N LYS A 499 15.18 15.68 -13.71
CA LYS A 499 15.06 16.40 -12.43
C LYS A 499 13.73 16.00 -11.78
N CYS A 500 13.71 14.81 -11.19
CA CYS A 500 12.58 14.16 -10.59
C CYS A 500 12.54 14.80 -9.22
N THR A 501 11.88 15.95 -9.15
CA THR A 501 11.53 16.55 -7.88
C THR A 501 10.50 15.64 -7.25
N THR A 502 10.94 14.60 -6.56
CA THR A 502 10.17 14.07 -5.42
C THR A 502 10.21 15.18 -4.38
N ARG A 503 9.21 16.08 -4.43
CA ARG A 503 8.95 17.02 -3.34
C ARG A 503 8.25 16.30 -2.20
#